data_AF-A0A7V8TWK2-F1
#
_entry.id   AF-A0A7V8TWK2-F1
#
_cell.length_a   1.000
_cell.length_b   1.000
_cell.length_c   1.000
_cell.angle_alpha   90.00
_cell.angle_beta   90.00
_cell.angle_gamma   90.00
#
_symmetry.space_group_name_H-M   'P 1'
#
loop_
_entity.id
_entity.type
_entity.pdbx_description
1 polymer ?
#
loop_
_entity_poly.entity_id
_entity_poly.type
_entity_poly.pdbx_seq_one_letter_code
_entity_poly.pdbx_strand_id
1 'polypeptide(L)'
;MNPTLNKSDFEDLTTNLKDLAYGYLEKYNPSKQQLKVFLLKKYLTKIKGTQSKREVSTIIDEILLHLEKNQIINDELYAESKARMFLRRGYSLNKINQSLRAKGIESEFVKKSIDKIKEDKIEPDFVSALKLCKRRRIGAVRPQANRELFYKKDMGILARGGFSFGLSKRVLDLETSEFNKLIKII
;
A
#
# COMPACT_ATOMS: atom_id res chain seq x y z
N MET A 1 12.93 45.21 -6.39
CA MET A 1 11.59 45.52 -5.84
C MET A 1 10.90 44.20 -5.55
N ASN A 2 10.60 43.91 -4.28
CA ASN A 2 9.78 42.74 -3.94
C ASN A 2 8.34 43.07 -4.31
N PRO A 3 7.69 42.32 -5.21
CA PRO A 3 6.26 42.45 -5.37
C PRO A 3 5.64 41.88 -4.09
N THR A 4 5.02 42.76 -3.32
CA THR A 4 4.09 42.38 -2.26
C THR A 4 3.10 41.37 -2.82
N LEU A 5 3.10 40.17 -2.24
CA LEU A 5 2.12 39.11 -2.47
C LEU A 5 0.70 39.71 -2.43
N ASN A 6 -0.03 39.61 -3.53
CA ASN A 6 -1.44 39.98 -3.54
C ASN A 6 -2.21 38.94 -2.71
N LYS A 7 -2.85 39.37 -1.63
CA LYS A 7 -3.61 38.49 -0.72
C LYS A 7 -4.67 37.66 -1.45
N SER A 8 -5.27 38.20 -2.52
CA SER A 8 -6.26 37.47 -3.34
C SER A 8 -5.67 36.26 -4.06
N ASP A 9 -4.47 36.38 -4.65
CA ASP A 9 -3.85 35.30 -5.42
C ASP A 9 -3.53 34.09 -4.52
N PHE A 10 -3.26 34.34 -3.24
CA PHE A 10 -3.03 33.30 -2.23
C PHE A 10 -4.34 32.61 -1.80
N GLU A 11 -5.41 33.38 -1.59
CA GLU A 11 -6.75 32.85 -1.28
C GLU A 11 -7.31 32.02 -2.45
N ASP A 12 -7.12 32.47 -3.69
CA ASP A 12 -7.52 31.76 -4.90
C ASP A 12 -6.77 30.43 -5.05
N LEU A 13 -5.45 30.41 -4.84
CA LEU A 13 -4.67 29.17 -4.89
C LEU A 13 -5.14 28.16 -3.84
N THR A 14 -5.38 28.63 -2.62
CA THR A 14 -5.85 27.80 -1.51
C THR A 14 -7.20 27.17 -1.83
N THR A 15 -8.13 27.95 -2.39
CA THR A 15 -9.46 27.49 -2.80
C THR A 15 -9.36 26.44 -3.90
N ASN A 16 -8.58 26.70 -4.95
CA ASN A 16 -8.35 25.75 -6.03
C ASN A 16 -7.76 24.41 -5.55
N LEU A 17 -6.80 24.44 -4.62
CA LEU A 17 -6.20 23.22 -4.06
C LEU A 17 -7.18 22.44 -3.18
N LYS A 18 -8.07 23.12 -2.44
CA LYS A 18 -9.14 22.49 -1.67
C LYS A 18 -10.14 21.78 -2.59
N ASP A 19 -10.59 22.45 -3.65
CA ASP A 19 -11.54 21.86 -4.62
C ASP A 19 -10.94 20.63 -5.29
N LEU A 20 -9.66 20.68 -5.66
CA LEU A 20 -8.93 19.52 -6.20
C LEU A 20 -8.82 18.39 -5.19
N ALA A 21 -8.64 18.69 -3.90
CA ALA A 21 -8.57 17.68 -2.85
C ALA A 21 -9.93 17.00 -2.68
N TYR A 22 -11.01 17.75 -2.53
CA TYR A 22 -12.37 17.22 -2.40
C TYR A 22 -12.76 16.37 -3.63
N GLY A 23 -12.57 16.88 -4.84
CA GLY A 23 -12.88 16.13 -6.06
C GLY A 23 -12.03 14.86 -6.25
N TYR A 24 -10.85 14.78 -5.63
CA TYR A 24 -10.06 13.53 -5.60
C TYR A 24 -10.59 12.55 -4.54
N LEU A 25 -10.98 13.05 -3.37
CA LEU A 25 -11.52 12.27 -2.26
C LEU A 25 -12.91 11.69 -2.55
N GLU A 26 -13.73 12.36 -3.37
CA GLU A 26 -15.00 11.82 -3.84
C GLU A 26 -14.84 10.53 -4.66
N LYS A 27 -13.71 10.39 -5.37
CA LYS A 27 -13.47 9.29 -6.31
C LYS A 27 -12.59 8.20 -5.72
N TYR A 28 -11.71 8.57 -4.80
CA TYR A 28 -10.68 7.69 -4.28
C TYR A 28 -10.58 7.84 -2.77
N ASN A 29 -10.15 6.77 -2.11
CA ASN A 29 -9.74 6.80 -0.72
C ASN A 29 -8.20 6.69 -0.67
N PRO A 30 -7.44 7.81 -0.77
CA PRO A 30 -5.98 7.84 -0.71
C PRO A 30 -5.47 7.92 0.74
N SER A 31 -4.18 7.63 0.94
CA SER A 31 -3.49 8.06 2.17
C SER A 31 -3.21 9.56 2.13
N LYS A 32 -2.91 10.15 3.30
CA LYS A 32 -2.48 11.56 3.43
C LYS A 32 -1.33 11.89 2.49
N GLN A 33 -0.30 11.05 2.46
CA GLN A 33 0.86 11.26 1.59
C GLN A 33 0.50 11.14 0.09
N GLN A 34 -0.40 10.22 -0.28
CA GLN A 34 -0.85 10.12 -1.66
C GLN A 34 -1.61 11.37 -2.11
N LEU A 35 -2.47 11.93 -1.25
CA LEU A 35 -3.17 13.18 -1.52
C LEU A 35 -2.19 14.35 -1.63
N LYS A 36 -1.18 14.44 -0.74
CA LYS A 36 -0.10 15.43 -0.81
C LYS A 36 0.61 15.41 -2.17
N VAL A 37 1.05 14.22 -2.59
CA VAL A 37 1.74 14.04 -3.88
C VAL A 37 0.83 14.39 -5.05
N PHE A 38 -0.46 14.03 -5.00
CA PHE A 38 -1.43 14.39 -6.02
C PHE A 38 -1.56 15.91 -6.17
N LEU A 39 -1.77 16.64 -5.07
CA LEU A 39 -1.93 18.09 -5.07
C LEU A 39 -0.68 18.80 -5.58
N LEU A 40 0.51 18.39 -5.10
CA LEU A 40 1.78 18.91 -5.60
C LEU A 40 1.95 18.69 -7.10
N LYS A 41 1.62 17.49 -7.59
CA LYS A 41 1.69 17.19 -9.03
C LYS A 41 0.71 18.05 -9.83
N LYS A 42 -0.50 18.30 -9.31
CA LYS A 42 -1.49 19.16 -9.98
C LYS A 42 -1.02 20.61 -10.02
N TYR A 43 -0.45 21.13 -8.93
CA TYR A 43 0.15 22.45 -8.92
C TYR A 43 1.21 22.58 -10.02
N LEU A 44 2.21 21.68 -10.02
CA LEU A 44 3.33 21.76 -10.95
C LEU A 44 2.96 21.60 -12.43
N THR A 45 1.83 20.95 -12.74
CA THR A 45 1.45 20.63 -14.13
C THR A 45 0.32 21.47 -14.70
N LYS A 46 -0.55 22.02 -13.84
CA LYS A 46 -1.77 22.73 -14.28
C LYS A 46 -1.88 24.15 -13.76
N ILE A 47 -1.31 24.45 -12.59
CA ILE A 47 -1.46 25.75 -11.96
C ILE A 47 -0.24 26.60 -12.36
N LYS A 48 -0.46 27.65 -13.15
CA LYS A 48 0.58 28.64 -13.48
C LYS A 48 0.72 29.63 -12.32
N GLY A 49 1.30 29.18 -11.21
CA GLY A 49 1.54 30.00 -10.02
C GLY A 49 2.95 30.61 -10.00
N THR A 50 3.09 31.79 -9.40
CA THR A 50 4.38 32.43 -9.09
C THR A 50 4.89 32.05 -7.69
N GLN A 51 4.06 31.34 -6.90
CA GLN A 51 4.35 30.97 -5.53
C GLN A 51 5.51 29.98 -5.46
N SER A 52 6.32 30.15 -4.43
CA SER A 52 7.45 29.27 -4.17
C SER A 52 6.97 27.86 -3.79
N LYS A 53 7.82 26.86 -4.03
CA LYS A 53 7.52 25.47 -3.64
C LYS A 53 7.26 25.31 -2.14
N ARG A 54 7.86 26.17 -1.31
CA ARG A 54 7.70 26.15 0.15
C ARG A 54 6.30 26.61 0.54
N GLU A 55 5.85 27.76 0.02
CA GLU A 55 4.51 28.30 0.30
C GLU A 55 3.42 27.31 -0.10
N VAL A 56 3.53 26.71 -1.29
CA VAL A 56 2.56 25.72 -1.77
C VAL A 56 2.54 24.48 -0.87
N SER A 57 3.70 24.01 -0.40
CA SER A 57 3.74 22.89 0.54
C SER A 57 3.05 23.23 1.85
N THR A 58 3.25 24.42 2.40
CA THR A 58 2.59 24.88 3.62
C THR A 58 1.07 24.89 3.45
N ILE A 59 0.56 25.45 2.34
CA ILE A 59 -0.88 25.46 2.03
C ILE A 59 -1.43 24.03 1.97
N ILE A 60 -0.74 23.13 1.27
CA ILE A 60 -1.15 21.73 1.17
C ILE A 60 -1.16 21.06 2.54
N ASP A 61 -0.14 21.30 3.37
CA ASP A 61 -0.05 20.72 4.71
C ASP A 61 -1.18 21.21 5.63
N GLU A 62 -1.56 22.49 5.54
CA GLU A 62 -2.74 23.04 6.24
C GLU A 62 -4.04 22.41 5.76
N ILE A 63 -4.22 22.22 4.45
CA ILE A 63 -5.39 21.54 3.87
C ILE A 63 -5.47 20.10 4.38
N LEU A 64 -4.36 19.35 4.37
CA LEU A 64 -4.32 17.97 4.84
C LEU A 64 -4.65 17.88 6.34
N LEU A 65 -4.09 18.77 7.14
CA LEU A 65 -4.37 18.84 8.58
C LEU A 65 -5.84 19.16 8.86
N HIS A 66 -6.45 20.05 8.08
CA HIS A 66 -7.89 20.32 8.17
C HIS A 66 -8.73 19.10 7.80
N LEU A 67 -8.40 18.40 6.71
CA LEU A 67 -9.12 17.18 6.29
C LEU A 67 -9.00 16.06 7.34
N GLU A 68 -7.84 15.91 7.95
CA GLU A 68 -7.58 14.92 9.00
C GLU A 68 -8.34 15.25 10.30
N LYS A 69 -8.33 16.52 10.74
CA LYS A 69 -9.11 16.96 11.91
C LYS A 69 -10.61 16.71 11.75
N ASN A 70 -11.12 16.85 10.53
CA ASN A 70 -12.52 16.56 10.20
C ASN A 70 -12.78 15.08 9.87
N GLN A 71 -11.80 14.20 10.07
CA GLN A 71 -11.86 12.76 9.79
C GLN A 71 -12.23 12.38 8.35
N ILE A 72 -12.03 13.29 7.39
CA ILE A 72 -12.24 13.02 5.96
C ILE A 72 -11.13 12.10 5.42
N ILE A 73 -9.91 12.28 5.94
CA ILE A 73 -8.80 11.36 5.73
C ILE A 73 -8.36 10.77 7.07
N ASN A 74 -7.99 9.49 7.06
CA ASN A 74 -7.53 8.77 8.25
C ASN A 74 -6.55 7.66 7.84
N ASP A 75 -5.26 7.86 8.10
CA ASP A 75 -4.21 6.93 7.70
C ASP A 75 -4.26 5.61 8.50
N GLU A 76 -4.79 5.60 9.72
CA GLU A 76 -5.00 4.37 10.49
C GLU A 76 -6.04 3.46 9.81
N LEU A 77 -7.23 4.01 9.55
CA LEU A 77 -8.32 3.28 8.88
C LEU A 77 -7.91 2.85 7.47
N TYR A 78 -7.18 3.72 6.76
CA TYR A 78 -6.61 3.41 5.46
C TYR A 78 -5.66 2.21 5.55
N ALA A 79 -4.70 2.24 6.48
CA ALA A 79 -3.70 1.20 6.67
C ALA A 79 -4.36 -0.14 6.95
N GLU A 80 -5.34 -0.16 7.86
CA GLU A 80 -6.06 -1.36 8.25
C GLU A 80 -6.84 -1.97 7.06
N SER A 81 -7.59 -1.13 6.35
CA SER A 81 -8.35 -1.55 5.16
C SER A 81 -7.44 -2.11 4.06
N LYS A 82 -6.32 -1.44 3.77
CA LYS A 82 -5.36 -1.89 2.77
C LYS A 82 -4.62 -3.15 3.21
N ALA A 83 -4.24 -3.27 4.49
CA ALA A 83 -3.58 -4.46 5.03
C ALA A 83 -4.47 -5.69 4.84
N ARG A 84 -5.76 -5.61 5.21
CA ARG A 84 -6.74 -6.68 4.96
C ARG A 84 -6.87 -7.00 3.47
N MET A 85 -6.97 -5.99 2.61
CA MET A 85 -7.06 -6.18 1.17
C MET A 85 -5.82 -6.90 0.62
N PHE A 86 -4.61 -6.51 1.03
CA PHE A 86 -3.38 -7.15 0.60
C PHE A 86 -3.25 -8.59 1.11
N LEU A 87 -3.64 -8.85 2.36
CA LEU A 87 -3.68 -10.20 2.92
C LEU A 87 -4.62 -11.11 2.12
N ARG A 88 -5.83 -10.64 1.77
CA ARG A 88 -6.74 -11.39 0.90
C ARG A 88 -6.12 -11.71 -0.46
N ARG A 89 -5.28 -10.82 -0.99
CA ARG A 89 -4.52 -11.03 -2.24
C ARG A 89 -3.31 -11.98 -2.07
N GLY A 90 -3.07 -12.54 -0.89
CA GLY A 90 -1.95 -13.44 -0.63
C GLY A 90 -0.60 -12.72 -0.56
N TYR A 91 -0.57 -11.50 0.00
CA TYR A 91 0.69 -10.82 0.30
C TYR A 91 1.21 -11.30 1.65
N SER A 92 2.53 -11.44 1.79
CA SER A 92 3.14 -11.65 3.10
C SER A 92 3.01 -10.39 3.96
N LEU A 93 3.11 -10.55 5.28
CA LEU A 93 3.13 -9.44 6.24
C LEU A 93 4.27 -8.46 5.93
N ASN A 94 5.44 -8.95 5.52
CA ASN A 94 6.54 -8.10 5.09
C ASN A 94 6.20 -7.32 3.82
N LYS A 95 5.52 -7.95 2.85
CA LYS A 95 5.09 -7.26 1.64
C LYS A 95 3.99 -6.23 1.92
N ILE A 96 3.11 -6.51 2.86
CA ILE A 96 2.09 -5.56 3.36
C ILE A 96 2.78 -4.36 3.99
N ASN A 97 3.73 -4.58 4.91
CA ASN A 97 4.54 -3.54 5.54
C ASN A 97 5.19 -2.62 4.49
N GLN A 98 5.91 -3.19 3.52
CA GLN A 98 6.55 -2.43 2.46
C GLN A 98 5.53 -1.64 1.61
N SER A 99 4.40 -2.27 1.30
CA SER A 99 3.36 -1.65 0.46
C SER A 99 2.67 -0.47 1.15
N LEU A 100 2.49 -0.52 2.48
CA LEU A 100 1.94 0.58 3.27
C LEU A 100 2.96 1.70 3.47
N ARG A 101 4.23 1.37 3.78
CA ARG A 101 5.30 2.37 3.88
C ARG A 101 5.52 3.12 2.57
N ALA A 102 5.47 2.43 1.43
CA ALA A 102 5.53 3.05 0.10
C ALA A 102 4.35 4.01 -0.17
N LYS A 103 3.27 3.92 0.60
CA LYS A 103 2.11 4.83 0.57
C LYS A 103 2.22 5.96 1.58
N GLY A 104 3.36 6.09 2.26
CA GLY A 104 3.62 7.12 3.26
C GLY A 104 2.90 6.91 4.58
N ILE A 105 2.44 5.69 4.87
CA ILE A 105 1.82 5.38 6.16
C ILE A 105 2.91 5.27 7.23
N GLU A 106 2.67 5.92 8.37
CA GLU A 106 3.58 5.90 9.51
C GLU A 106 3.75 4.52 10.12
N SER A 107 4.94 4.28 10.69
CA SER A 107 5.31 2.95 11.20
C SER A 107 4.37 2.43 12.29
N GLU A 108 3.78 3.32 13.08
CA GLU A 108 2.81 2.96 14.12
C GLU A 108 1.54 2.31 13.53
N PHE A 109 0.92 2.93 12.52
CA PHE A 109 -0.30 2.42 11.89
C PHE A 109 -0.03 1.15 11.09
N VAL A 110 1.16 1.06 10.47
CA VAL A 110 1.58 -0.18 9.79
C VAL A 110 1.73 -1.31 10.80
N LYS A 111 2.41 -1.07 11.92
CA LYS A 111 2.59 -2.06 12.99
C LYS A 111 1.24 -2.50 13.55
N LYS A 112 0.38 -1.55 13.94
CA LYS A 112 -0.97 -1.83 14.46
C LYS A 112 -1.80 -2.68 13.50
N SER A 113 -1.76 -2.38 12.20
CA SER A 113 -2.49 -3.15 11.18
C SER A 113 -1.96 -4.59 11.03
N ILE A 114 -0.65 -4.78 11.13
CA ILE A 114 0.00 -6.10 11.04
C ILE A 114 -0.27 -6.92 12.30
N ASP A 115 -0.21 -6.30 13.48
CA ASP A 115 -0.45 -6.98 14.75
C ASP A 115 -1.91 -7.46 14.84
N LYS A 116 -2.89 -6.62 14.43
CA LYS A 116 -4.29 -7.05 14.26
C LYS A 116 -4.45 -8.27 13.35
N ILE A 117 -3.69 -8.35 12.24
CA ILE A 117 -3.73 -9.53 11.36
C ILE A 117 -3.18 -10.78 12.06
N LYS A 118 -2.09 -10.65 12.83
CA LYS A 118 -1.48 -11.77 13.55
C LYS A 118 -2.39 -12.27 14.68
N GLU A 119 -3.15 -11.38 15.31
CA GLU A 119 -4.16 -11.73 16.32
C GLU A 119 -5.36 -12.47 15.71
N ASP A 120 -5.85 -12.03 14.55
CA ASP A 120 -7.04 -12.59 13.88
C ASP A 120 -6.76 -13.86 13.05
N LYS A 121 -5.49 -14.14 12.70
CA LYS A 121 -5.15 -15.23 11.77
C LYS A 121 -3.96 -16.05 12.26
N ILE A 122 -4.15 -17.37 12.23
CA ILE A 122 -3.09 -18.34 12.47
C ILE A 122 -2.22 -18.46 11.20
N GLU A 123 -0.91 -18.33 11.37
CA GLU A 123 0.09 -18.40 10.29
C GLU A 123 -0.30 -17.67 8.97
N PRO A 124 -0.56 -16.34 9.02
CA PRO A 124 -1.07 -15.59 7.86
C PRO A 124 -0.12 -15.66 6.65
N ASP A 125 1.19 -15.70 6.88
CA ASP A 125 2.19 -15.81 5.82
C ASP A 125 2.20 -17.17 5.13
N PHE A 126 1.96 -18.26 5.87
CA PHE A 126 1.86 -19.60 5.26
C PHE A 126 0.65 -19.68 4.33
N VAL A 127 -0.51 -19.21 4.81
CA VAL A 127 -1.74 -19.11 4.02
C VAL A 127 -1.54 -18.23 2.78
N SER A 128 -0.88 -17.08 2.93
CA SER A 128 -0.56 -16.19 1.82
C SER A 128 0.40 -16.81 0.81
N ALA A 129 1.40 -17.56 1.25
CA ALA A 129 2.33 -18.27 0.38
C ALA A 129 1.60 -19.33 -0.46
N LEU A 130 0.71 -20.12 0.15
CA LEU A 130 -0.13 -21.09 -0.57
C LEU A 130 -1.01 -20.40 -1.64
N LYS A 131 -1.66 -19.28 -1.29
CA LYS A 131 -2.43 -18.46 -2.25
C LYS A 131 -1.56 -17.96 -3.40
N LEU A 132 -0.34 -17.51 -3.13
CA LEU A 132 0.58 -17.08 -4.17
C LEU A 132 1.00 -18.24 -5.07
N CYS A 133 1.32 -19.41 -4.50
CA CYS A 133 1.69 -20.60 -5.25
C CYS A 133 0.57 -21.06 -6.19
N LYS A 134 -0.67 -21.09 -5.69
CA LYS A 134 -1.86 -21.39 -6.51
C LYS A 134 -2.02 -20.39 -7.66
N ARG A 135 -2.01 -19.09 -7.35
CA ARG A 135 -2.22 -18.03 -8.35
C ARG A 135 -1.12 -17.99 -9.43
N ARG A 136 0.14 -18.21 -9.05
CA ARG A 136 1.29 -18.16 -9.96
C ARG A 136 1.64 -19.51 -10.57
N ARG A 137 0.93 -20.59 -10.20
CA ARG A 137 1.16 -21.97 -10.63
C ARG A 137 2.62 -22.41 -10.41
N ILE A 138 3.11 -22.23 -9.19
CA ILE A 138 4.47 -22.57 -8.78
C ILE A 138 4.48 -23.62 -7.66
N GLY A 139 5.64 -24.22 -7.40
CA GLY A 139 5.80 -25.24 -6.36
C GLY A 139 4.91 -26.44 -6.60
N ALA A 140 4.08 -26.78 -5.62
CA ALA A 140 3.28 -27.99 -5.64
C ALA A 140 2.24 -28.09 -6.78
N VAL A 141 1.92 -26.97 -7.41
CA VAL A 141 1.00 -26.89 -8.56
C VAL A 141 1.67 -27.35 -9.87
N ARG A 142 3.01 -27.37 -9.93
CA ARG A 142 3.74 -27.84 -11.10
C ARG A 142 3.73 -29.37 -11.21
N PRO A 143 3.80 -29.92 -12.44
CA PRO A 143 4.12 -31.33 -12.63
C PRO A 143 5.40 -31.71 -11.88
N GLN A 144 5.43 -32.90 -11.27
CA GLN A 144 6.54 -33.33 -10.39
C GLN A 144 7.90 -33.23 -11.07
N ALA A 145 8.01 -33.70 -12.31
CA ALA A 145 9.26 -33.65 -13.10
C ALA A 145 9.81 -32.23 -13.31
N ASN A 146 8.96 -31.21 -13.25
CA ASN A 146 9.34 -29.82 -13.49
C ASN A 146 9.73 -29.09 -12.20
N ARG A 147 9.45 -29.64 -11.01
CA ARG A 147 9.63 -28.93 -9.74
C ARG A 147 11.08 -28.58 -9.48
N GLU A 148 11.99 -29.55 -9.66
CA GLU A 148 13.42 -29.35 -9.46
C GLU A 148 13.98 -28.30 -10.44
N LEU A 149 13.62 -28.42 -11.71
CA LEU A 149 14.03 -27.49 -12.77
C LEU A 149 13.64 -26.03 -12.47
N PHE A 150 12.45 -25.80 -11.91
CA PHE A 150 11.95 -24.45 -11.61
C PHE A 150 12.15 -24.01 -10.15
N TYR A 151 12.76 -24.82 -9.29
CA TYR A 151 12.83 -24.55 -7.85
C TYR A 151 13.44 -23.17 -7.54
N LYS A 152 14.57 -22.82 -8.16
CA LYS A 152 15.22 -21.51 -7.99
C LYS A 152 14.32 -20.35 -8.44
N LYS A 153 13.60 -20.54 -9.54
CA LYS A 153 12.67 -19.52 -10.07
C LYS A 153 11.49 -19.31 -9.13
N ASP A 154 10.92 -20.40 -8.63
CA ASP A 154 9.76 -20.38 -7.73
C ASP A 154 10.14 -19.78 -6.38
N MET A 155 11.31 -20.13 -5.85
CA MET A 155 11.91 -19.49 -4.67
C MET A 155 12.06 -17.97 -4.86
N GLY A 156 12.56 -17.53 -6.02
CA GLY A 156 12.69 -16.12 -6.35
C GLY A 156 11.34 -15.37 -6.41
N ILE A 157 10.26 -16.06 -6.83
CA ILE A 157 8.90 -15.49 -6.81
C ILE A 157 8.42 -15.28 -5.38
N LEU A 158 8.63 -16.26 -4.49
CA LEU A 158 8.28 -16.14 -3.07
C LEU A 158 9.11 -15.06 -2.36
N ALA A 159 10.42 -14.99 -2.64
CA ALA A 159 11.30 -13.95 -2.10
C ALA A 159 10.81 -12.54 -2.47
N ARG A 160 10.45 -12.29 -3.74
CA ARG A 160 9.85 -11.00 -4.18
C ARG A 160 8.45 -10.76 -3.60
N GLY A 161 7.76 -11.85 -3.25
CA GLY A 161 6.52 -11.86 -2.48
C GLY A 161 6.70 -11.51 -1.00
N GLY A 162 7.95 -11.39 -0.53
CA GLY A 162 8.29 -11.00 0.84
C GLY A 162 8.23 -12.14 1.84
N PHE A 163 8.26 -13.40 1.40
CA PHE A 163 8.26 -14.58 2.28
C PHE A 163 9.68 -14.91 2.74
N SER A 164 9.82 -15.45 3.96
CA SER A 164 11.12 -15.91 4.45
C SER A 164 11.60 -17.14 3.68
N PHE A 165 12.91 -17.38 3.66
CA PHE A 165 13.48 -18.54 3.00
C PHE A 165 12.93 -19.86 3.55
N GLY A 166 12.91 -20.01 4.88
CA GLY A 166 12.42 -21.22 5.54
C GLY A 166 10.95 -21.53 5.21
N LEU A 167 10.08 -20.52 5.26
CA LEU A 167 8.68 -20.67 4.88
C LEU A 167 8.52 -21.02 3.40
N SER A 168 9.29 -20.36 2.54
CA SER A 168 9.24 -20.60 1.11
C SER A 168 9.64 -22.03 0.76
N LYS A 169 10.73 -22.53 1.35
CA LYS A 169 11.15 -23.92 1.23
C LYS A 169 10.03 -24.87 1.70
N ARG A 170 9.49 -24.64 2.91
CA ARG A 170 8.39 -25.44 3.48
C ARG A 170 7.19 -25.55 2.53
N VAL A 171 6.80 -24.47 1.86
CA VAL A 171 5.66 -24.45 0.94
C VAL A 171 5.99 -25.10 -0.42
N LEU A 172 7.21 -24.94 -0.92
CA LEU A 172 7.64 -25.55 -2.20
C LEU A 172 7.83 -27.06 -2.07
N ASP A 173 8.24 -27.54 -0.91
CA ASP A 173 8.48 -28.95 -0.62
C ASP A 173 7.18 -29.76 -0.39
N LEU A 174 6.02 -29.10 -0.31
CA LEU A 174 4.72 -29.77 -0.14
C LEU A 174 4.41 -30.72 -1.29
N GLU A 175 3.85 -31.89 -0.96
CA GLU A 175 3.28 -32.78 -1.95
C GLU A 175 2.04 -32.16 -2.61
N THR A 176 1.76 -32.54 -3.87
CA THR A 176 0.56 -32.06 -4.59
C THR A 176 -0.73 -32.40 -3.82
N SER A 177 -0.77 -33.60 -3.24
CA SER A 177 -1.90 -34.13 -2.47
C SER A 177 -2.20 -33.25 -1.25
N GLU A 178 -1.18 -32.94 -0.47
CA GLU A 178 -1.25 -32.10 0.73
C GLU A 178 -1.59 -30.65 0.39
N PHE A 179 -0.91 -30.06 -0.60
CA PHE A 179 -1.19 -28.69 -1.04
C PHE A 179 -2.65 -28.51 -1.46
N ASN A 180 -3.20 -29.48 -2.19
CA ASN A 180 -4.60 -29.43 -2.62
C ASN A 180 -5.59 -29.55 -1.45
N LYS A 181 -5.26 -30.29 -0.39
CA LYS A 181 -6.05 -30.33 0.85
C LYS A 181 -6.03 -28.96 1.54
N LEU A 182 -4.85 -28.38 1.73
CA LEU A 182 -4.68 -27.07 2.38
C LEU A 182 -5.43 -25.96 1.63
N ILE A 183 -5.34 -25.93 0.31
CA ILE A 183 -6.03 -24.94 -0.52
C ILE A 183 -7.56 -25.04 -0.46
N LYS A 184 -8.13 -26.21 -0.13
CA LYS A 184 -9.59 -26.36 0.03
C LYS A 184 -10.10 -25.80 1.36
N ILE A 185 -9.23 -25.67 2.36
CA ILE A 185 -9.56 -25.20 3.72
C ILE A 185 -9.46 -23.67 3.82
N ILE A 186 -8.70 -23.05 2.92
CA ILE A 186 -8.33 -21.62 2.91
C ILE A 186 -9.22 -20.81 1.95
#